data_AF-A0A5J4PX14-F1
#
_entry.id   AF-A0A5J4PX14-F1
#
_cell.length_a   1.000
_cell.length_b   1.000
_cell.length_c   1.000
_cell.angle_alpha   90.00
_cell.angle_beta   90.00
_cell.angle_gamma   90.00
#
_symmetry.space_group_name_H-M   'P 1'
#
loop_
_entity.id
_entity.type
_entity.pdbx_description
1 polymer ?
#
loop_
_entity_poly.entity_id
_entity_poly.type
_entity_poly.pdbx_seq_one_letter_code
_entity_poly.pdbx_strand_id
1 'polypeptide(L)'
;MKKYLNKRYIAVIIVVIAVAGVFFGFKNNDDRNFQLAKSIDIFNSIVKELDLFYVDTIEPNKVVRNAIDGMLGSLDPYTNYFPEEEQGELEQMIKGSYGGIGSFIMYNPKRKRSVISEPYENMPAAVAGLKAGDVLLEIDGKDLMGKNDSEVSEMLRGQVGTSLNLRVERPGIDKPLNFTLVRKSIQLPTVPYYGVIEDSYIGYINLNSFSGNPSKEFKQAFTDLKKSKGITSLVIDLRGNGGGLLSEAIEIVNFFVPRGKTIVTTQGRTKQAEGTYKTLREPLDTEIPVTVLVNNGTASS
;
A
#
# COMPACT_ATOMS: atom_id res chain seq x y z
N MET A 1 0.02 -74.18 -3.03
CA MET A 1 -1.36 -73.84 -2.61
C MET A 1 -1.51 -72.33 -2.50
N LYS A 2 -2.04 -71.66 -3.54
CA LYS A 2 -2.40 -70.23 -3.47
C LYS A 2 -3.83 -70.13 -2.89
N LYS A 3 -3.97 -69.72 -1.63
CA LYS A 3 -5.28 -69.43 -1.03
C LYS A 3 -5.82 -68.16 -1.69
N TYR A 4 -6.77 -68.31 -2.62
CA TYR A 4 -7.52 -67.18 -3.17
C TYR A 4 -8.39 -66.58 -2.05
N LEU A 5 -8.08 -65.34 -1.66
CA LEU A 5 -8.93 -64.57 -0.76
C LEU A 5 -10.31 -64.41 -1.43
N ASN A 6 -11.37 -64.88 -0.79
CA ASN A 6 -12.73 -64.88 -1.35
C ASN A 6 -13.14 -63.44 -1.71
N LYS A 7 -13.65 -63.20 -2.93
CA LYS A 7 -13.98 -61.86 -3.45
C LYS A 7 -14.88 -61.05 -2.51
N ARG A 8 -15.71 -61.72 -1.70
CA ARG A 8 -16.55 -61.10 -0.65
C ARG A 8 -15.73 -60.44 0.47
N TYR A 9 -14.61 -61.02 0.88
CA TYR A 9 -13.73 -60.42 1.90
C TYR A 9 -13.02 -59.17 1.39
N ILE A 10 -12.63 -59.17 0.11
CA ILE A 10 -12.00 -57.99 -0.53
C ILE A 10 -13.00 -56.84 -0.59
N ALA A 11 -14.26 -57.09 -0.94
CA ALA A 11 -15.31 -56.07 -0.97
C ALA A 11 -15.58 -55.46 0.42
N VAL A 12 -15.63 -56.30 1.47
CA VAL A 12 -15.81 -55.83 2.85
C VAL A 12 -14.63 -54.97 3.31
N ILE A 13 -13.39 -55.38 2.99
CA ILE A 13 -12.19 -54.61 3.35
C ILE A 13 -12.19 -53.24 2.66
N ILE A 14 -12.59 -53.16 1.39
CA ILE A 14 -12.68 -51.88 0.66
C ILE A 14 -13.73 -50.96 1.31
N VAL A 15 -14.88 -51.48 1.70
CA VAL A 15 -15.92 -50.69 2.38
C VAL A 15 -15.43 -50.21 3.76
N VAL A 16 -14.76 -51.07 4.53
CA VAL A 16 -14.21 -50.69 5.83
C VAL A 16 -13.12 -49.62 5.69
N ILE A 17 -12.25 -49.73 4.68
CA ILE A 17 -11.22 -48.71 4.39
C ILE A 17 -11.88 -47.40 3.93
N ALA A 18 -12.93 -47.45 3.11
CA ALA A 18 -13.66 -46.26 2.68
C ALA A 18 -14.36 -45.57 3.86
N VAL A 19 -15.03 -46.33 4.73
CA VAL A 19 -15.68 -45.81 5.94
C VAL A 19 -14.64 -45.25 6.92
N ALA A 20 -13.52 -45.94 7.13
CA ALA A 20 -12.43 -45.46 7.97
C ALA A 20 -11.79 -44.18 7.40
N GLY A 21 -11.58 -44.11 6.08
CA GLY A 21 -11.06 -42.92 5.40
C GLY A 21 -11.98 -41.71 5.56
N VAL A 22 -13.29 -41.93 5.48
CA VAL A 22 -14.30 -40.90 5.75
C VAL A 22 -14.28 -40.49 7.23
N PHE A 23 -14.25 -41.44 8.16
CA PHE A 23 -14.22 -41.16 9.62
C PHE A 23 -12.96 -40.41 10.06
N PHE A 24 -11.78 -40.75 9.51
CA PHE A 24 -10.53 -40.04 9.77
C PHE A 24 -10.50 -38.64 9.13
N GLY A 25 -11.14 -38.46 7.97
CA GLY A 25 -11.30 -37.15 7.33
C GLY A 25 -12.20 -36.19 8.12
N PHE A 26 -13.27 -36.71 8.75
CA PHE A 26 -14.15 -35.92 9.63
C PHE A 26 -13.49 -35.59 10.97
N LYS A 27 -12.82 -36.56 11.62
CA LYS A 27 -12.23 -36.38 12.95
C LYS A 27 -11.20 -35.24 13.03
N ASN A 28 -10.33 -35.08 12.02
CA ASN A 28 -9.31 -34.03 12.03
C ASN A 28 -9.88 -32.60 11.90
N ASN A 29 -11.01 -32.43 11.19
CA ASN A 29 -11.68 -31.13 11.08
C ASN A 29 -12.48 -30.79 12.34
N ASP A 30 -13.10 -31.80 12.96
CA ASP A 30 -13.88 -31.64 14.19
C ASP A 30 -12.99 -31.18 15.36
N ASP A 31 -11.80 -31.76 15.52
CA ASP A 31 -10.85 -31.38 16.59
C ASP A 31 -10.37 -29.93 16.44
N ARG A 32 -10.06 -29.48 15.21
CA ARG A 32 -9.63 -28.09 14.94
C ARG A 32 -10.76 -27.10 15.18
N ASN A 33 -11.95 -27.39 14.67
CA ASN A 33 -13.12 -26.52 14.83
C ASN A 33 -13.52 -26.41 16.32
N PHE A 34 -13.42 -27.52 17.07
CA PHE A 34 -13.63 -27.53 18.51
C PHE A 34 -12.59 -26.67 19.27
N GLN A 35 -11.30 -26.81 18.94
CA GLN A 35 -10.24 -25.98 19.52
C GLN A 35 -10.47 -24.48 19.25
N LEU A 36 -10.90 -24.13 18.03
CA LEU A 36 -11.20 -22.76 17.65
C LEU A 36 -12.40 -22.20 18.43
N ALA A 37 -13.51 -22.95 18.50
CA ALA A 37 -14.68 -22.53 19.26
C ALA A 37 -14.35 -22.30 20.75
N LYS A 38 -13.63 -23.24 21.36
CA LYS A 38 -13.16 -23.11 22.74
C LYS A 38 -12.27 -21.88 22.95
N SER A 39 -11.38 -21.58 21.99
CA SER A 39 -10.49 -20.42 22.09
C SER A 39 -11.27 -19.10 22.00
N ILE A 40 -12.32 -19.04 21.17
CA ILE A 40 -13.21 -17.89 21.08
C ILE A 40 -14.00 -17.70 22.39
N ASP A 41 -14.49 -18.78 23.00
CA ASP A 41 -15.20 -18.70 24.27
C ASP A 41 -14.29 -18.19 25.40
N ILE A 42 -13.04 -18.63 25.43
CA ILE A 42 -12.01 -18.15 26.38
C ILE A 42 -11.75 -16.66 26.14
N PHE A 43 -11.56 -16.24 24.88
CA PHE A 43 -11.36 -14.85 24.52
C PHE A 43 -12.51 -13.96 25.01
N ASN A 44 -13.76 -14.34 24.72
CA ASN A 44 -14.95 -13.62 25.17
C ASN A 44 -15.02 -13.52 26.70
N SER A 45 -14.68 -14.59 27.40
CA SER A 45 -14.65 -14.62 28.87
C SER A 45 -13.60 -13.66 29.43
N ILE A 46 -12.41 -13.62 28.84
CA ILE A 46 -11.33 -12.69 29.26
C ILE A 46 -11.76 -11.24 29.05
N VAL A 47 -12.30 -10.89 27.88
CA VAL A 47 -12.75 -9.51 27.59
C VAL A 47 -13.84 -9.08 28.58
N LYS A 48 -14.80 -9.98 28.89
CA LYS A 48 -15.85 -9.70 29.87
C LYS A 48 -15.33 -9.54 31.29
N GLU A 49 -14.39 -10.39 31.71
CA GLU A 49 -13.78 -10.31 33.04
C GLU A 49 -12.99 -9.00 33.22
N LEU A 50 -12.28 -8.56 32.18
CA LEU A 50 -11.59 -7.28 32.16
C LEU A 50 -12.57 -6.11 32.27
N ASP A 51 -13.69 -6.13 31.56
CA ASP A 51 -14.72 -5.07 31.63
C ASP A 51 -15.34 -4.95 33.03
N LEU A 52 -15.58 -6.08 33.69
CA LEU A 52 -16.27 -6.13 34.98
C LEU A 52 -15.36 -5.85 36.18
N PHE A 53 -14.09 -6.26 36.13
CA PHE A 53 -13.24 -6.33 37.31
C PHE A 53 -11.91 -5.57 37.20
N TYR A 54 -11.59 -4.97 36.06
CA TYR A 54 -10.40 -4.14 35.96
C TYR A 54 -10.58 -2.82 36.74
N VAL A 55 -9.47 -2.31 37.29
CA VAL A 55 -9.47 -1.13 38.18
C VAL A 55 -9.88 0.15 37.46
N ASP A 56 -9.54 0.27 36.18
CA ASP A 56 -9.85 1.41 35.33
C ASP A 56 -10.96 1.08 34.33
N THR A 57 -11.70 2.09 33.87
CA THR A 57 -12.67 1.93 32.80
C THR A 57 -11.98 1.55 31.50
N ILE A 58 -12.38 0.44 30.90
CA ILE A 58 -11.87 0.02 29.59
C ILE A 58 -12.67 0.66 28.46
N GLU A 59 -12.00 0.97 27.35
CA GLU A 59 -12.65 1.36 26.08
C GLU A 59 -12.78 0.13 25.18
N PRO A 60 -13.99 -0.44 25.00
CA PRO A 60 -14.17 -1.73 24.32
C PRO A 60 -13.57 -1.76 22.91
N ASN A 61 -13.79 -0.71 22.12
CA ASN A 61 -13.28 -0.62 20.75
C ASN A 61 -11.74 -0.69 20.71
N LYS A 62 -11.07 -0.03 21.65
CA LYS A 62 -9.61 -0.01 21.73
C LYS A 62 -9.04 -1.35 22.17
N VAL A 63 -9.67 -2.00 23.14
CA VAL A 63 -9.26 -3.33 23.62
C VAL A 63 -9.40 -4.38 22.52
N VAL A 64 -10.55 -4.40 21.84
CA VAL A 64 -10.80 -5.32 20.73
C VAL A 64 -9.86 -5.04 19.56
N ARG A 65 -9.62 -3.77 19.23
CA ARG A 65 -8.65 -3.38 18.19
C ARG A 65 -7.26 -3.94 18.49
N ASN A 66 -6.74 -3.72 19.70
CA ASN A 66 -5.43 -4.25 20.09
C ASN A 66 -5.36 -5.78 20.00
N ALA A 67 -6.44 -6.48 20.34
CA ALA A 67 -6.50 -7.94 20.21
C ALA A 67 -6.46 -8.40 18.74
N ILE A 68 -7.20 -7.72 17.86
CA ILE A 68 -7.16 -7.98 16.42
C ILE A 68 -5.76 -7.72 15.87
N ASP A 69 -5.18 -6.56 16.16
CA ASP A 69 -3.85 -6.16 15.66
C ASP A 69 -2.77 -7.13 16.15
N GLY A 70 -2.83 -7.56 17.42
CA GLY A 70 -1.91 -8.57 17.97
C GLY A 70 -2.08 -9.95 17.32
N MET A 71 -3.32 -10.37 17.04
CA MET A 71 -3.59 -11.64 16.34
C MET A 71 -3.05 -11.60 14.91
N LEU A 72 -3.32 -10.54 14.16
CA LEU A 72 -2.90 -10.42 12.77
C LEU A 72 -1.38 -10.24 12.64
N GLY A 73 -0.78 -9.43 13.51
CA GLY A 73 0.68 -9.24 13.53
C GLY A 73 1.47 -10.50 13.88
N SER A 74 0.84 -11.52 14.47
CA SER A 74 1.46 -12.83 14.70
C SER A 74 1.56 -13.70 13.43
N LEU A 75 0.82 -13.35 12.37
CA LEU A 75 0.83 -14.07 11.10
C LEU A 75 1.96 -13.58 10.21
N ASP A 76 1.94 -12.28 9.89
CA ASP A 76 2.90 -11.60 9.02
C ASP A 76 2.77 -10.07 9.18
N PRO A 77 3.76 -9.27 8.73
CA PRO A 77 3.72 -7.81 8.89
C PRO A 77 2.78 -7.07 7.91
N TYR A 78 2.08 -7.78 7.02
CA TYR A 78 1.26 -7.20 5.95
C TYR A 78 -0.25 -7.40 6.16
N THR A 79 -0.64 -8.40 6.94
CA THR A 79 -2.02 -8.67 7.30
C THR A 79 -2.49 -7.64 8.33
N ASN A 80 -3.36 -6.74 7.91
CA ASN A 80 -3.88 -5.65 8.73
C ASN A 80 -5.42 -5.60 8.66
N TYR A 81 -6.04 -5.10 9.74
CA TYR A 81 -7.47 -4.84 9.79
C TYR A 81 -7.73 -3.34 9.62
N PHE A 82 -8.61 -2.97 8.68
CA PHE A 82 -9.07 -1.60 8.51
C PHE A 82 -10.55 -1.53 8.93
N PRO A 83 -10.90 -0.83 10.02
CA PRO A 83 -12.28 -0.64 10.43
C PRO A 83 -12.95 0.38 9.50
N GLU A 84 -14.28 0.47 9.57
CA GLU A 84 -15.08 1.32 8.68
C GLU A 84 -14.64 2.80 8.76
N GLU A 85 -14.23 3.28 9.94
CA GLU A 85 -13.78 4.67 10.10
C GLU A 85 -12.47 4.97 9.33
N GLU A 86 -11.63 3.96 9.05
CA GLU A 86 -10.36 4.11 8.32
C GLU A 86 -10.49 3.78 6.82
N GLN A 87 -11.70 3.45 6.33
CA GLN A 87 -11.91 3.09 4.93
C GLN A 87 -11.42 4.18 3.96
N GLY A 88 -11.57 5.46 4.35
CA GLY A 88 -11.08 6.60 3.57
C GLY A 88 -9.54 6.64 3.43
N GLU A 89 -8.80 6.15 4.42
CA GLU A 89 -7.33 6.06 4.36
C GLU A 89 -6.90 4.91 3.44
N LEU A 90 -7.55 3.76 3.56
CA LEU A 90 -7.32 2.61 2.67
C LEU A 90 -7.59 2.97 1.21
N GLU A 91 -8.68 3.67 0.92
CA GLU A 91 -8.99 4.14 -0.43
C GLU A 91 -7.93 5.08 -1.00
N GLN A 92 -7.37 5.96 -0.17
CA GLN A 92 -6.30 6.87 -0.59
C GLN A 92 -5.03 6.10 -0.94
N MET A 93 -4.63 5.15 -0.09
CA MET A 93 -3.48 4.29 -0.36
C MET A 93 -3.63 3.55 -1.70
N ILE A 94 -4.81 2.98 -1.97
CA ILE A 94 -5.12 2.30 -3.24
C ILE A 94 -5.05 3.28 -4.43
N LYS A 95 -5.56 4.50 -4.25
CA LYS A 95 -5.51 5.55 -5.28
C LYS A 95 -4.13 6.17 -5.46
N GLY A 96 -3.15 5.85 -4.60
CA GLY A 96 -1.82 6.48 -4.62
C GLY A 96 -1.88 7.94 -4.15
N SER A 97 -2.90 8.28 -3.36
CA SER A 97 -3.05 9.58 -2.72
C SER A 97 -2.83 9.48 -1.22
N TYR A 98 -2.66 10.63 -0.58
CA TYR A 98 -2.59 10.72 0.88
C TYR A 98 -3.27 12.00 1.36
N GLY A 99 -3.76 11.99 2.60
CA GLY A 99 -4.27 13.19 3.25
C GLY A 99 -3.14 14.06 3.79
N GLY A 100 -3.11 15.34 3.39
CA GLY A 100 -2.12 16.29 3.87
C GLY A 100 -2.47 17.75 3.56
N ILE A 101 -1.48 18.64 3.72
CA ILE A 101 -1.66 20.08 3.52
C ILE A 101 -1.29 20.59 2.11
N GLY A 102 -0.65 19.76 1.29
CA GLY A 102 -0.30 20.09 -0.10
C GLY A 102 0.76 21.17 -0.22
N SER A 103 1.90 20.94 0.43
CA SER A 103 3.08 21.78 0.34
C SER A 103 4.34 20.93 0.46
N PHE A 104 5.39 21.27 -0.30
CA PHE A 104 6.73 20.80 0.05
C PHE A 104 7.23 21.52 1.30
N ILE A 105 7.95 20.78 2.14
CA ILE A 105 8.71 21.32 3.27
C ILE A 105 10.19 21.05 3.07
N MET A 106 11.03 21.88 3.68
CA MET A 106 12.47 21.72 3.65
C MET A 106 13.06 22.02 5.02
N TYR A 107 13.95 21.15 5.50
CA TYR A 107 14.64 21.37 6.75
C TYR A 107 15.62 22.54 6.63
N ASN A 108 15.55 23.48 7.57
CA ASN A 108 16.50 24.57 7.70
C ASN A 108 17.48 24.27 8.85
N PRO A 109 18.74 23.88 8.56
CA PRO A 109 19.70 23.50 9.61
C PRO A 109 20.04 24.64 10.57
N LYS A 110 20.01 25.90 10.11
CA LYS A 110 20.30 27.07 10.95
C LYS A 110 19.21 27.31 11.98
N ARG A 111 17.95 27.09 11.59
CA ARG A 111 16.78 27.24 12.47
C ARG A 111 16.42 25.95 13.21
N LYS A 112 17.01 24.82 12.83
CA LYS A 112 16.69 23.47 13.31
C LYS A 112 15.19 23.14 13.21
N ARG A 113 14.55 23.59 12.13
CA ARG A 113 13.10 23.48 11.89
C ARG A 113 12.84 23.35 10.40
N SER A 114 11.76 22.67 10.04
CA SER A 114 11.26 22.65 8.66
C SER A 114 10.59 23.97 8.30
N VAL A 115 10.70 24.35 7.03
CA VAL A 115 10.06 25.53 6.46
C VAL A 115 9.15 25.12 5.31
N ILE A 116 8.08 25.87 5.09
CA ILE A 116 7.28 25.78 3.87
C ILE A 116 8.15 26.19 2.69
N SER A 117 8.29 25.30 1.70
CA SER A 117 9.04 25.56 0.47
C SER A 117 8.10 26.00 -0.64
N GLU A 118 7.09 25.19 -0.95
CA GLU A 118 6.20 25.40 -2.09
C GLU A 118 4.77 24.94 -1.75
N PRO A 119 3.90 25.86 -1.30
CA PRO A 119 2.47 25.59 -1.19
C PRO A 119 1.87 25.48 -2.59
N TYR A 120 1.24 24.35 -2.90
CA TYR A 120 0.58 24.20 -4.19
C TYR A 120 -0.71 25.00 -4.27
N GLU A 121 -0.96 25.60 -5.42
CA GLU A 121 -2.20 26.34 -5.68
C GLU A 121 -3.43 25.46 -5.42
N ASN A 122 -4.49 26.05 -4.87
CA ASN A 122 -5.75 25.36 -4.52
C ASN A 122 -5.65 24.25 -3.45
N MET A 123 -4.46 24.01 -2.89
CA MET A 123 -4.24 23.06 -1.78
C MET A 123 -4.38 23.72 -0.40
N PRO A 124 -4.61 22.95 0.68
CA PRO A 124 -4.91 23.50 2.01
C PRO A 124 -3.91 24.56 2.49
N ALA A 125 -2.61 24.33 2.28
CA ALA A 125 -1.57 25.26 2.68
C ALA A 125 -1.70 26.64 2.00
N ALA A 126 -1.86 26.64 0.67
CA ALA A 126 -2.03 27.89 -0.09
C ALA A 126 -3.36 28.58 0.25
N VAL A 127 -4.46 27.82 0.37
CA VAL A 127 -5.79 28.35 0.72
C VAL A 127 -5.80 28.97 2.12
N ALA A 128 -5.09 28.37 3.07
CA ALA A 128 -4.93 28.92 4.42
C ALA A 128 -4.04 30.19 4.44
N GLY A 129 -3.31 30.48 3.36
CA GLY A 129 -2.42 31.63 3.26
C GLY A 129 -1.01 31.39 3.79
N LEU A 130 -0.56 30.13 3.87
CA LEU A 130 0.85 29.81 4.09
C LEU A 130 1.68 30.25 2.90
N LYS A 131 2.93 30.65 3.16
CA LYS A 131 3.86 31.18 2.17
C LYS A 131 5.19 30.46 2.25
N ALA A 132 5.89 30.40 1.12
CA ALA A 132 7.29 29.98 1.07
C ALA A 132 8.11 30.80 2.09
N GLY A 133 8.90 30.09 2.90
CA GLY A 133 9.71 30.67 3.96
C GLY A 133 9.06 30.71 5.35
N ASP A 134 7.78 30.37 5.48
CA ASP A 134 7.15 30.19 6.80
C ASP A 134 7.83 29.05 7.56
N VAL A 135 8.32 29.33 8.76
CA VAL A 135 9.00 28.36 9.62
C VAL A 135 7.98 27.65 10.49
N LEU A 136 7.96 26.32 10.44
CA LEU A 136 7.01 25.53 11.20
C LEU A 136 7.44 25.45 12.67
N LEU A 137 6.64 26.03 13.57
CA LEU A 137 6.91 26.05 15.00
C LEU A 137 6.25 24.88 15.72
N GLU A 138 4.92 24.75 15.57
CA GLU A 138 4.12 23.73 16.25
C GLU A 138 3.04 23.16 15.34
N ILE A 139 2.73 21.87 15.50
CA ILE A 139 1.54 21.21 14.95
C ILE A 139 0.71 20.70 16.13
N ASP A 140 -0.55 21.12 16.23
CA ASP A 140 -1.48 20.76 17.31
C ASP A 140 -0.87 20.94 18.71
N GLY A 141 -0.14 22.04 18.89
CA GLY A 141 0.55 22.39 20.15
C GLY A 141 1.84 21.62 20.43
N LYS A 142 2.28 20.72 19.54
CA LYS A 142 3.54 19.97 19.67
C LYS A 142 4.66 20.70 18.94
N ASP A 143 5.74 21.02 19.67
CA ASP A 143 6.91 21.69 19.12
C ASP A 143 7.65 20.84 18.07
N LEU A 144 8.07 21.48 16.98
CA LEU A 144 8.80 20.88 15.87
C LEU A 144 10.32 21.07 15.93
N MET A 145 10.84 21.65 17.02
CA MET A 145 12.28 21.89 17.17
C MET A 145 13.08 20.59 17.04
N GLY A 146 14.06 20.57 16.14
CA GLY A 146 14.98 19.44 15.96
C GLY A 146 14.40 18.24 15.22
N LYS A 147 13.11 18.25 14.86
CA LYS A 147 12.49 17.21 14.03
C LYS A 147 12.98 17.33 12.59
N ASN A 148 13.25 16.18 11.95
CA ASN A 148 13.58 16.15 10.53
C ASN A 148 12.31 16.24 9.66
N ASP A 149 12.48 16.44 8.35
CA ASP A 149 11.36 16.60 7.42
C ASP A 149 10.43 15.38 7.36
N SER A 150 10.95 14.17 7.56
CA SER A 150 10.13 12.95 7.57
C SER A 150 9.17 12.94 8.76
N GLU A 151 9.68 13.26 9.95
CA GLU A 151 8.86 13.36 11.18
C GLU A 151 7.80 14.46 11.05
N VAL A 152 8.18 15.64 10.53
CA VAL A 152 7.23 16.74 10.34
C VAL A 152 6.18 16.37 9.28
N SER A 153 6.59 15.70 8.21
CA SER A 153 5.67 15.23 7.15
C SER A 153 4.68 14.19 7.68
N GLU A 154 5.08 13.32 8.61
CA GLU A 154 4.17 12.38 9.27
C GLU A 154 3.10 13.11 10.09
N MET A 155 3.48 14.16 10.82
CA MET A 155 2.54 14.97 11.61
C MET A 155 1.59 15.82 10.75
N LEU A 156 2.05 16.31 9.60
CA LEU A 156 1.23 17.06 8.64
C LEU A 156 0.24 16.18 7.89
N ARG A 157 0.55 14.89 7.73
CA ARG A 157 -0.35 13.89 7.14
C ARG A 157 -1.40 13.41 8.15
N GLY A 158 -2.43 12.76 7.64
CA GLY A 158 -3.53 12.20 8.42
C GLY A 158 -4.80 12.09 7.58
N GLN A 159 -5.87 11.58 8.20
CA GLN A 159 -7.15 11.36 7.53
C GLN A 159 -7.67 12.62 6.84
N VAL A 160 -8.11 12.49 5.58
CA VAL A 160 -8.72 13.59 4.82
C VAL A 160 -9.98 14.11 5.52
N GLY A 161 -10.16 15.42 5.52
CA GLY A 161 -11.27 16.09 6.20
C GLY A 161 -10.98 16.41 7.66
N THR A 162 -9.97 15.80 8.28
CA THR A 162 -9.52 16.21 9.62
C THR A 162 -8.81 17.55 9.56
N SER A 163 -8.94 18.31 10.65
CA SER A 163 -8.27 19.60 10.80
C SER A 163 -6.98 19.45 11.61
N LEU A 164 -6.02 20.33 11.36
CA LEU A 164 -4.84 20.52 12.19
C LEU A 164 -4.57 22.01 12.40
N ASN A 165 -3.98 22.35 13.54
CA ASN A 165 -3.54 23.70 13.85
C ASN A 165 -2.03 23.81 13.67
N LEU A 166 -1.60 24.71 12.80
CA LEU A 166 -0.22 24.97 12.49
C LEU A 166 0.18 26.36 12.98
N ARG A 167 1.17 26.41 13.88
CA ARG A 167 1.79 27.67 14.30
C ARG A 167 3.08 27.88 13.53
N VAL A 168 3.23 29.04 12.90
CA VAL A 168 4.42 29.37 12.08
C VAL A 168 5.01 30.72 12.45
N GLU A 169 6.33 30.85 12.24
CA GLU A 169 7.02 32.13 12.21
C GLU A 169 7.19 32.56 10.75
N ARG A 170 6.63 33.72 10.40
CA ARG A 170 6.80 34.31 9.07
C ARG A 170 7.91 35.36 9.11
N PRO A 171 8.98 35.23 8.30
CA PRO A 171 10.01 36.26 8.22
C PRO A 171 9.40 37.65 7.92
N GLY A 172 9.73 38.64 8.74
CA GLY A 172 9.21 40.01 8.64
C GLY A 172 7.91 40.27 9.40
N ILE A 173 7.39 39.30 10.17
CA ILE A 173 6.25 39.48 11.09
C ILE A 173 6.70 39.10 12.51
N ASP A 174 6.57 40.03 13.45
CA ASP A 174 7.12 39.88 14.80
C ASP A 174 6.41 38.82 15.65
N LYS A 175 5.14 38.50 15.33
CA LYS A 175 4.34 37.54 16.09
C LYS A 175 4.09 36.26 15.28
N PRO A 176 4.17 35.07 15.91
CA PRO A 176 3.75 33.83 15.27
C PRO A 176 2.31 33.88 14.77
N LEU A 177 2.08 33.26 13.63
CA LEU A 177 0.77 33.13 13.00
C LEU A 177 0.22 31.72 13.26
N ASN A 178 -1.09 31.63 13.47
CA ASN A 178 -1.80 30.36 13.59
C ASN A 178 -2.68 30.14 12.37
N PHE A 179 -2.62 28.94 11.81
CA PHE A 179 -3.42 28.51 10.68
C PHE A 179 -4.15 27.22 11.04
N THR A 180 -5.46 27.17 10.80
CA THR A 180 -6.22 25.91 10.87
C THR A 180 -6.37 25.39 9.44
N LEU A 181 -5.83 24.20 9.17
CA LEU A 181 -5.87 23.58 7.85
C LEU A 181 -6.72 22.32 7.89
N VAL A 182 -7.53 22.12 6.86
CA VAL A 182 -8.27 20.87 6.66
C VAL A 182 -7.50 20.02 5.65
N ARG A 183 -7.12 18.80 6.04
CA ARG A 183 -6.37 17.89 5.17
C ARG A 183 -7.20 17.54 3.93
N LYS A 184 -6.56 17.58 2.75
CA LYS A 184 -7.15 17.15 1.48
C LYS A 184 -6.34 15.99 0.89
N SER A 185 -7.01 15.23 0.03
CA SER A 185 -6.37 14.17 -0.76
C SER A 185 -5.37 14.79 -1.75
N ILE A 186 -4.11 14.42 -1.62
CA ILE A 186 -3.02 14.86 -2.49
C ILE A 186 -2.61 13.66 -3.34
N GLN A 187 -2.71 13.82 -4.65
CA GLN A 187 -2.28 12.80 -5.60
C GLN A 187 -0.80 12.99 -5.92
N LEU A 188 0.00 11.93 -5.76
CA LEU A 188 1.35 11.94 -6.30
C LEU A 188 1.30 11.60 -7.80
N PRO A 189 2.05 12.30 -8.66
CA PRO A 189 2.17 11.92 -10.06
C PRO A 189 2.80 10.52 -10.14
N THR A 190 2.20 9.64 -10.93
CA THR A 190 2.76 8.29 -11.10
C THR A 190 3.99 8.32 -12.00
N VAL A 191 3.99 9.21 -13.00
CA VAL A 191 5.14 9.52 -13.86
C VAL A 191 5.60 10.96 -13.58
N PRO A 192 6.41 11.20 -12.53
CA PRO A 192 6.88 12.55 -12.18
C PRO A 192 7.78 13.18 -13.26
N TYR A 193 8.44 12.36 -14.08
CA TYR A 193 9.31 12.84 -15.16
C TYR A 193 9.43 11.82 -16.29
N TYR A 194 9.43 12.31 -17.52
CA TYR A 194 9.88 11.57 -18.70
C TYR A 194 10.60 12.51 -19.67
N GLY A 195 11.54 11.97 -20.44
CA GLY A 195 12.34 12.76 -21.37
C GLY A 195 13.31 11.92 -22.18
N VAL A 196 14.22 12.59 -22.89
CA VAL A 196 15.33 11.94 -23.60
C VAL A 196 16.60 12.28 -22.86
N ILE A 197 17.49 11.30 -22.67
CA ILE A 197 18.82 11.55 -22.12
C ILE A 197 19.60 12.40 -23.11
N GLU A 198 20.24 13.46 -22.63
CA GLU A 198 20.96 14.44 -23.47
C GLU A 198 21.88 13.77 -24.49
N ASP A 199 21.90 14.35 -25.70
CA ASP A 199 22.68 13.89 -26.85
C ASP A 199 22.52 12.41 -27.21
N SER A 200 21.35 11.82 -26.90
CA SER A 200 21.04 10.42 -27.21
C SER A 200 19.64 10.24 -27.80
N TYR A 201 19.31 9.00 -28.17
CA TYR A 201 17.96 8.55 -28.54
C TYR A 201 17.36 7.64 -27.47
N ILE A 202 17.84 7.75 -26.23
CA ILE A 202 17.41 6.93 -25.11
C ILE A 202 16.29 7.67 -24.39
N GLY A 203 15.07 7.13 -24.47
CA GLY A 203 13.95 7.59 -23.67
C GLY A 203 14.14 7.22 -22.21
N TYR A 204 13.65 8.06 -21.32
CA TYR A 204 13.68 7.85 -19.88
C TYR A 204 12.28 8.12 -19.32
N ILE A 205 11.76 7.19 -18.52
CA ILE A 205 10.50 7.34 -17.79
C ILE A 205 10.76 6.98 -16.32
N ASN A 206 10.53 7.91 -15.41
CA ASN A 206 10.48 7.64 -13.98
C ASN A 206 9.05 7.22 -13.62
N LEU A 207 8.87 6.00 -13.11
CA LEU A 207 7.60 5.47 -12.66
C LEU A 207 7.66 5.24 -11.14
N ASN A 208 6.98 6.12 -10.40
CA ASN A 208 7.12 6.22 -8.95
C ASN A 208 6.19 5.27 -8.16
N SER A 209 5.06 4.84 -8.74
CA SER A 209 4.12 3.92 -8.09
C SER A 209 3.22 3.22 -9.11
N PHE A 210 2.72 2.03 -8.76
CA PHE A 210 1.66 1.34 -9.49
C PHE A 210 0.24 1.62 -8.96
N SER A 211 0.07 2.61 -8.09
CA SER A 211 -1.25 3.00 -7.56
C SER A 211 -1.95 4.02 -8.45
N GLY A 212 -3.28 4.01 -8.48
CA GLY A 212 -4.06 4.89 -9.36
C GLY A 212 -4.14 4.36 -10.80
N ASN A 213 -3.73 5.17 -11.80
CA ASN A 213 -3.77 4.82 -13.22
C ASN A 213 -2.42 5.00 -13.97
N PRO A 214 -1.31 4.47 -13.42
CA PRO A 214 0.03 4.64 -13.96
C PRO A 214 0.19 4.12 -15.40
N SER A 215 -0.51 3.06 -15.78
CA SER A 215 -0.41 2.50 -17.14
C SER A 215 -0.83 3.49 -18.21
N LYS A 216 -1.81 4.35 -17.90
CA LYS A 216 -2.29 5.42 -18.79
C LYS A 216 -1.24 6.51 -18.96
N GLU A 217 -0.68 7.01 -17.85
CA GLU A 217 0.36 8.05 -17.86
C GLU A 217 1.63 7.54 -18.56
N PHE A 218 2.05 6.30 -18.23
CA PHE A 218 3.19 5.64 -18.86
C PHE A 218 2.99 5.50 -20.37
N LYS A 219 1.82 5.04 -20.82
CA LYS A 219 1.51 4.90 -22.25
C LYS A 219 1.60 6.24 -22.97
N GLN A 220 1.09 7.30 -22.36
CA GLN A 220 1.14 8.64 -22.92
C GLN A 220 2.59 9.14 -23.05
N ALA A 221 3.38 9.02 -21.98
CA ALA A 221 4.80 9.37 -21.98
C ALA A 221 5.60 8.58 -23.04
N PHE A 222 5.43 7.25 -23.07
CA PHE A 222 6.10 6.39 -24.04
C PHE A 222 5.73 6.74 -25.49
N THR A 223 4.45 6.97 -25.76
CA THR A 223 3.97 7.34 -27.10
C THR A 223 4.51 8.70 -27.54
N ASP A 224 4.57 9.68 -26.63
CA ASP A 224 5.16 10.98 -26.93
C ASP A 224 6.66 10.86 -27.23
N LEU A 225 7.42 10.15 -26.40
CA LEU A 225 8.85 9.92 -26.65
C LEU A 225 9.10 9.23 -28.00
N LYS A 226 8.31 8.22 -28.37
CA LYS A 226 8.41 7.54 -29.67
C LYS A 226 8.13 8.49 -30.84
N LYS A 227 7.02 9.24 -30.78
CA LYS A 227 6.54 10.05 -31.92
C LYS A 227 7.27 11.37 -32.05
N SER A 228 7.44 12.08 -30.93
CA SER A 228 7.96 13.45 -30.90
C SER A 228 9.48 13.49 -30.84
N LYS A 229 10.12 12.45 -30.29
CA LYS A 229 11.57 12.43 -30.02
C LYS A 229 12.33 11.29 -30.69
N GLY A 230 11.63 10.34 -31.32
CA GLY A 230 12.26 9.28 -32.11
C GLY A 230 13.15 8.34 -31.30
N ILE A 231 12.79 8.05 -30.04
CA ILE A 231 13.60 7.19 -29.18
C ILE A 231 13.81 5.80 -29.81
N THR A 232 15.03 5.28 -29.68
CA THR A 232 15.44 3.96 -30.17
C THR A 232 15.59 2.95 -29.05
N SER A 233 15.62 3.39 -27.79
CA SER A 233 15.67 2.56 -26.59
C SER A 233 15.00 3.29 -25.42
N LEU A 234 14.67 2.55 -24.35
CA LEU A 234 13.95 3.07 -23.20
C LEU A 234 14.60 2.62 -21.88
N VAL A 235 14.76 3.57 -20.96
CA VAL A 235 15.06 3.33 -19.55
C VAL A 235 13.79 3.57 -18.74
N ILE A 236 13.37 2.56 -17.98
CA ILE A 236 12.30 2.67 -16.99
C ILE A 236 12.95 2.72 -15.62
N ASP A 237 12.80 3.83 -14.91
CA ASP A 237 13.31 3.97 -13.55
C ASP A 237 12.22 3.64 -12.52
N LEU A 238 12.43 2.54 -11.78
CA LEU A 238 11.58 2.06 -10.69
C LEU A 238 12.26 2.21 -9.32
N ARG A 239 13.36 2.96 -9.21
CA ARG A 239 14.05 3.16 -7.94
C ARG A 239 13.14 3.90 -6.97
N GLY A 240 12.94 3.31 -5.78
CA GLY A 240 12.03 3.84 -4.76
C GLY A 240 10.54 3.56 -5.00
N ASN A 241 10.18 2.81 -6.06
CA ASN A 241 8.80 2.41 -6.32
C ASN A 241 8.41 1.20 -5.47
N GLY A 242 7.60 1.43 -4.44
CA GLY A 242 7.13 0.38 -3.51
C GLY A 242 6.07 -0.59 -4.08
N GLY A 243 5.69 -0.45 -5.35
CA GLY A 243 4.69 -1.27 -6.02
C GLY A 243 3.33 -0.58 -6.15
N GLY A 244 2.26 -1.38 -6.08
CA GLY A 244 0.89 -0.91 -6.20
C GLY A 244 -0.02 -2.00 -6.76
N LEU A 245 -0.84 -1.66 -7.76
CA LEU A 245 -1.80 -2.59 -8.34
C LEU A 245 -1.11 -3.52 -9.35
N LEU A 246 -1.17 -4.84 -9.10
CA LEU A 246 -0.67 -5.87 -10.01
C LEU A 246 -1.22 -5.73 -11.44
N SER A 247 -2.49 -5.32 -11.56
CA SER A 247 -3.15 -5.10 -12.86
C SER A 247 -2.47 -4.00 -13.67
N GLU A 248 -1.96 -2.96 -13.02
CA GLU A 248 -1.27 -1.86 -13.69
C GLU A 248 0.12 -2.26 -14.19
N ALA A 249 0.85 -3.06 -13.40
CA ALA A 249 2.12 -3.64 -13.83
C ALA A 249 1.93 -4.58 -15.04
N ILE A 250 0.91 -5.45 -14.98
CA ILE A 250 0.52 -6.30 -16.11
C ILE A 250 0.23 -5.45 -17.35
N GLU A 251 -0.54 -4.37 -17.21
CA GLU A 251 -0.88 -3.50 -18.34
C GLU A 251 0.36 -2.83 -18.96
N ILE A 252 1.32 -2.38 -18.15
CA ILE A 252 2.58 -1.81 -18.66
C ILE A 252 3.42 -2.89 -19.38
N VAL A 253 3.50 -4.11 -18.85
CA VAL A 253 4.19 -5.23 -19.53
C VAL A 253 3.54 -5.56 -20.87
N ASN A 254 2.21 -5.44 -20.99
CA ASN A 254 1.51 -5.64 -22.26
C ASN A 254 2.00 -4.68 -23.36
N PHE A 255 2.62 -3.55 -23.04
CA PHE A 255 3.14 -2.64 -24.06
C PHE A 255 4.37 -3.17 -24.79
N PHE A 256 5.10 -4.12 -24.20
CA PHE A 256 6.39 -4.58 -24.70
C PHE A 256 6.42 -6.06 -25.06
N VAL A 257 5.48 -6.86 -24.53
CA VAL A 257 5.50 -8.31 -24.67
C VAL A 257 4.39 -8.80 -25.60
N PRO A 258 4.68 -9.69 -26.57
CA PRO A 258 3.67 -10.26 -27.47
C PRO A 258 2.50 -10.87 -26.73
N ARG A 259 1.32 -10.85 -27.35
CA ARG A 259 0.09 -11.43 -26.79
C ARG A 259 0.22 -12.92 -26.47
N GLY A 260 -0.41 -13.36 -25.39
CA GLY A 260 -0.51 -14.76 -24.96
C GLY A 260 0.66 -15.28 -24.13
N LYS A 261 1.62 -14.42 -23.75
CA LYS A 261 2.77 -14.77 -22.91
C LYS A 261 2.38 -14.67 -21.43
N THR A 262 2.82 -15.63 -20.62
CA THR A 262 2.64 -15.57 -19.17
C THR A 262 3.52 -14.48 -18.57
N ILE A 263 2.92 -13.63 -17.74
CA ILE A 263 3.58 -12.53 -17.04
C ILE A 263 3.90 -12.95 -15.60
N VAL A 264 2.89 -13.40 -14.86
CA VAL A 264 2.99 -13.72 -13.44
C VAL A 264 1.98 -14.78 -13.06
N THR A 265 2.30 -15.57 -12.04
CA THR A 265 1.40 -16.52 -11.41
C THR A 265 1.25 -16.20 -9.93
N THR A 266 0.05 -16.36 -9.39
CA THR A 266 -0.22 -16.23 -7.96
C THR A 266 -0.52 -17.62 -7.40
N GLN A 267 0.04 -17.91 -6.23
CA GLN A 267 -0.25 -19.12 -5.47
C GLN A 267 -1.08 -18.75 -4.24
N GLY A 268 -2.18 -19.45 -4.03
CA GLY A 268 -3.09 -19.20 -2.92
C GLY A 268 -3.45 -20.50 -2.21
N ARG A 269 -3.92 -20.39 -0.96
CA ARG A 269 -4.39 -21.57 -0.19
C ARG A 269 -5.56 -22.29 -0.86
N THR A 270 -6.37 -21.57 -1.63
CA THR A 270 -7.50 -22.10 -2.40
C THR A 270 -7.24 -21.95 -3.90
N LYS A 271 -7.84 -22.81 -4.71
CA LYS A 271 -7.74 -22.72 -6.18
C LYS A 271 -8.23 -21.39 -6.75
N GLN A 272 -9.20 -20.74 -6.08
CA GLN A 272 -9.73 -19.44 -6.47
C GLN A 272 -8.73 -18.29 -6.24
N ALA A 273 -7.79 -18.47 -5.31
CA ALA A 273 -6.72 -17.52 -5.03
C ALA A 273 -5.48 -17.75 -5.90
N GLU A 274 -5.45 -18.84 -6.67
CA GLU A 274 -4.44 -19.08 -7.70
C GLU A 274 -4.80 -18.35 -8.99
N GLY A 275 -3.78 -17.86 -9.69
CA GLY A 275 -3.97 -17.08 -10.91
C GLY A 275 -2.79 -17.23 -11.85
N THR A 276 -3.05 -17.20 -13.15
CA THR A 276 -2.02 -17.08 -14.19
C THR A 276 -2.41 -15.93 -15.09
N TYR A 277 -1.61 -14.88 -15.06
CA TYR A 277 -1.85 -13.66 -15.82
C TYR A 277 -1.00 -13.67 -17.08
N LYS A 278 -1.63 -13.39 -18.21
CA LYS A 278 -0.99 -13.36 -19.53
C LYS A 278 -1.15 -12.01 -20.18
N THR A 279 -0.31 -11.70 -21.15
CA THR A 279 -0.54 -10.56 -22.05
C THR A 279 -1.81 -10.80 -22.87
N LEU A 280 -2.76 -9.88 -22.76
CA LEU A 280 -4.07 -9.96 -23.40
C LEU A 280 -4.21 -9.00 -24.59
N ARG A 281 -3.36 -7.96 -24.64
CA ARG A 281 -3.43 -6.89 -25.64
C ARG A 281 -2.30 -7.03 -26.66
N GLU A 282 -2.47 -6.38 -27.80
CA GLU A 282 -1.38 -6.21 -28.75
C GLU A 282 -0.38 -5.18 -28.18
N PRO A 283 0.93 -5.47 -28.24
CA PRO A 283 1.96 -4.59 -27.72
C PRO A 283 2.10 -3.31 -28.53
N LEU A 284 2.64 -2.28 -27.89
CA LEU A 284 2.97 -1.01 -28.53
C LEU A 284 4.29 -1.10 -29.30
N ASP A 285 5.27 -1.81 -28.75
CA ASP A 285 6.57 -2.02 -29.35
C ASP A 285 7.26 -3.24 -28.74
N THR A 286 7.50 -4.28 -29.54
CA THR A 286 8.17 -5.51 -29.09
C THR A 286 9.67 -5.53 -29.36
N GLU A 287 10.19 -4.53 -30.07
CA GLU A 287 11.57 -4.52 -30.57
C GLU A 287 12.45 -3.51 -29.85
N ILE A 288 11.85 -2.47 -29.25
CA ILE A 288 12.60 -1.46 -28.52
C ILE A 288 13.40 -2.07 -27.37
N PRO A 289 14.73 -1.86 -27.29
CA PRO A 289 15.51 -2.26 -26.14
C PRO A 289 15.05 -1.51 -24.89
N VAL A 290 14.71 -2.26 -23.84
CA VAL A 290 14.27 -1.71 -22.54
C VAL A 290 15.27 -2.10 -21.45
N THR A 291 15.67 -1.11 -20.65
CA THR A 291 16.41 -1.33 -19.39
C THR A 291 15.57 -0.85 -18.22
N VAL A 292 15.53 -1.62 -17.14
CA VAL A 292 14.80 -1.26 -15.91
C VAL A 292 15.79 -0.97 -14.79
N LEU A 293 15.71 0.20 -14.17
CA LEU A 293 16.51 0.56 -13.01
C LEU A 293 15.74 0.24 -11.73
N VAL A 294 16.38 -0.46 -10.81
CA VAL A 294 15.80 -0.87 -9.52
C VAL A 294 16.78 -0.59 -8.38
N ASN A 295 16.26 -0.47 -7.15
CA ASN A 295 17.08 -0.40 -5.94
C ASN A 295 16.37 -1.10 -4.78
N ASN A 296 16.91 -0.98 -3.56
CA ASN A 296 16.32 -1.59 -2.35
C ASN A 296 14.92 -1.07 -2.00
N GLY A 297 14.45 0.01 -2.63
CA GLY A 297 13.09 0.53 -2.48
C GLY A 297 12.11 0.03 -3.56
N THR A 298 12.57 -0.74 -4.54
CA THR A 298 11.71 -1.34 -5.58
C THR A 298 11.06 -2.62 -5.05
N ALA A 299 9.72 -2.71 -5.04
CA ALA A 299 9.01 -3.85 -4.45
C ALA A 299 7.66 -4.16 -5.10
N SER A 300 7.19 -5.40 -4.91
CA SER A 300 5.83 -5.89 -5.22
C SER A 300 5.44 -5.95 -6.71
N SER A 301 4.96 -4.84 -7.30
CA SER A 301 4.40 -4.79 -8.67
C SER A 301 5.46 -4.39 -9.69
#